data_AF-A0A951VRN6-F1
#
_entry.id   AF-A0A951VRN6-F1
#
_cell.length_a   1.000
_cell.length_b   1.000
_cell.length_c   1.000
_cell.angle_alpha   90.00
_cell.angle_beta   90.00
_cell.angle_gamma   90.00
#
_symmetry.space_group_name_H-M   'P 1'
#
loop_
_entity.id
_entity.type
_entity.pdbx_description
1 polymer ?
#
loop_
_entity_poly.entity_id
_entity_poly.type
_entity_poly.pdbx_seq_one_letter_code
_entity_poly.pdbx_strand_id
1 'polypeptide(L)'
;MNKLTAVFKIATDILLVKNPVGTSMGLLFGVIAHGIASLFAPVIELTWALRLSVLKIYHFMAIGVFGFNIKSLNAKNKIPPDVEEAIQMVDKLEKQGKISMSQATLYYREITNRVIENVKLNNNAEIQAELFREILKKQVEST
;
A
#
# COMPACT_ATOMS: atom_id res chain seq x y z
N MET A 1 -8.40 0.46 -24.60
CA MET A 1 -8.96 0.51 -23.23
C MET A 1 -9.35 1.96 -22.93
N ASN A 2 -10.58 2.21 -22.47
CA ASN A 2 -11.08 3.57 -22.24
C ASN A 2 -10.32 4.25 -21.07
N LYS A 3 -10.00 5.54 -21.20
CA LYS A 3 -9.24 6.31 -20.18
C LYS A 3 -9.91 6.25 -18.80
N LEU A 4 -11.24 6.28 -18.76
CA LEU A 4 -12.02 6.17 -17.52
C LEU A 4 -11.76 4.82 -16.81
N THR A 5 -11.79 3.72 -17.56
CA THR A 5 -11.52 2.38 -17.04
C THR A 5 -10.11 2.27 -16.46
N ALA A 6 -9.13 2.92 -17.11
CA ALA A 6 -7.75 2.96 -16.61
C ALA A 6 -7.64 3.70 -15.28
N VAL A 7 -8.30 4.86 -15.14
CA VAL A 7 -8.32 5.63 -13.88
C VAL A 7 -9.00 4.84 -12.77
N PHE A 8 -10.14 4.21 -13.04
CA PHE A 8 -10.83 3.37 -12.06
C PHE A 8 -9.95 2.22 -11.62
N LYS A 9 -9.32 1.51 -12.55
CA LYS A 9 -8.39 0.41 -12.21
C LYS A 9 -7.29 0.90 -11.28
N ILE A 10 -6.63 2.01 -11.62
CA ILE A 10 -5.54 2.57 -10.80
C ILE A 10 -6.03 2.95 -9.40
N ALA A 11 -7.19 3.61 -9.30
CA ALA A 11 -7.77 3.97 -8.02
C ALA A 11 -8.08 2.73 -7.16
N THR A 12 -8.73 1.73 -7.74
CA THR A 12 -9.07 0.49 -7.04
C THR A 12 -7.82 -0.30 -6.63
N ASP A 13 -6.80 -0.38 -7.49
CA ASP A 13 -5.54 -1.05 -7.19
C ASP A 13 -4.82 -0.36 -6.02
N ILE A 14 -4.77 0.97 -6.00
CA ILE A 14 -4.13 1.72 -4.91
C ILE A 14 -4.91 1.53 -3.60
N LEU A 15 -6.23 1.69 -3.65
CA LEU A 15 -7.05 1.73 -2.44
C LEU A 15 -7.31 0.34 -1.84
N LEU A 16 -7.54 -0.67 -2.67
CA LEU A 16 -7.95 -2.00 -2.20
C LEU A 16 -6.84 -3.04 -2.25
N VAL A 17 -5.85 -2.89 -3.14
CA VAL A 17 -4.79 -3.90 -3.30
C VAL A 17 -3.51 -3.47 -2.58
N LYS A 18 -3.04 -2.24 -2.79
CA LYS A 18 -1.75 -1.80 -2.23
C LYS A 18 -1.80 -1.47 -0.75
N ASN A 19 -2.88 -0.85 -0.27
CA ASN A 19 -2.99 -0.42 1.13
C ASN A 19 -4.43 -0.53 1.67
N PRO A 20 -4.98 -1.76 1.73
CA PRO A 20 -6.35 -1.98 2.22
C PRO A 20 -6.54 -1.54 3.68
N VAL A 21 -5.49 -1.65 4.51
CA VAL A 21 -5.51 -1.22 5.91
C VAL A 21 -5.61 0.30 5.99
N GLY A 22 -4.79 1.04 5.23
CA GLY A 22 -4.85 2.51 5.21
C GLY A 22 -6.18 3.04 4.67
N THR A 23 -6.78 2.37 3.69
CA THR A 23 -8.12 2.73 3.19
C THR A 23 -9.19 2.50 4.25
N SER A 24 -9.19 1.35 4.93
CA SER A 24 -10.14 1.06 6.02
C SER A 24 -10.00 2.05 7.18
N MET A 25 -8.76 2.33 7.60
CA MET A 25 -8.46 3.32 8.64
C MET A 25 -8.85 4.73 8.23
N GLY A 26 -8.63 5.10 6.96
CA GLY A 26 -9.04 6.39 6.40
C GLY A 26 -10.56 6.56 6.36
N LEU A 27 -11.31 5.50 6.01
CA LEU A 27 -12.77 5.50 6.09
C LEU A 27 -13.26 5.66 7.53
N LEU A 28 -12.74 4.85 8.46
CA LEU A 28 -13.09 4.92 9.87
C LEU A 28 -12.78 6.30 10.46
N PHE A 29 -11.58 6.82 10.17
CA PHE A 29 -11.17 8.17 10.55
C PHE A 29 -12.13 9.22 10.00
N GLY A 30 -12.52 9.12 8.73
CA GLY A 30 -13.48 10.05 8.12
C GLY A 30 -14.84 10.03 8.81
N VAL A 31 -15.35 8.86 9.19
CA VAL A 31 -16.61 8.73 9.94
C VAL A 31 -16.48 9.37 11.32
N ILE A 32 -15.41 9.08 12.05
CA ILE A 32 -15.15 9.65 13.38
C ILE A 32 -15.00 11.18 13.29
N ALA A 33 -14.20 11.67 12.35
CA ALA A 33 -13.99 13.09 12.13
C ALA A 33 -15.28 13.83 11.76
N HIS A 34 -16.15 13.20 10.96
CA HIS A 34 -17.47 13.76 10.66
C HIS A 34 -18.34 13.87 11.92
N GLY A 35 -18.34 12.85 12.78
CA GLY A 35 -19.07 12.88 14.06
C GLY A 35 -18.56 13.95 15.03
N ILE A 36 -17.24 14.14 15.08
CA ILE A 36 -16.63 15.22 15.87
C ILE A 36 -17.02 16.58 15.26
N ALA A 37 -16.87 16.76 13.95
CA ALA A 37 -17.17 18.01 13.28
C ALA A 37 -18.66 18.40 13.42
N SER A 38 -19.59 17.44 13.36
CA SER A 38 -21.01 17.70 13.55
C SER A 38 -21.37 18.07 14.99
N LEU A 39 -20.67 17.49 15.97
CA LEU A 39 -20.83 17.87 17.38
C LEU A 39 -20.43 19.33 17.64
N PHE A 40 -19.33 19.79 17.00
CA PHE A 40 -18.81 21.15 17.16
C PHE A 40 -19.37 22.16 16.13
N ALA A 41 -20.08 21.71 15.10
CA ALA A 41 -20.69 22.56 14.07
C ALA A 41 -21.46 23.77 14.62
N PRO A 42 -22.37 23.66 15.61
CA PRO A 42 -23.12 24.82 16.10
C PRO A 42 -22.22 25.88 16.76
N VAL A 43 -21.11 25.48 17.38
CA VAL A 43 -20.16 26.41 18.02
C VAL A 43 -19.29 27.09 16.97
N ILE A 44 -18.84 26.33 15.97
CA ILE A 44 -17.94 26.84 14.91
C ILE A 44 -18.68 27.75 13.94
N GLU A 45 -19.91 27.40 13.52
CA GLU A 45 -20.71 28.23 12.60
C GLU A 45 -21.13 29.57 13.23
N LEU A 46 -21.20 29.64 14.55
CA LEU A 46 -21.51 30.88 15.28
C LEU A 46 -20.31 31.84 15.34
N THR A 47 -19.09 31.31 15.36
CA THR A 47 -17.87 32.08 15.62
C THR A 47 -17.01 32.28 14.37
N TRP A 48 -17.14 31.41 13.37
CA TRP A 48 -16.43 31.45 12.10
C TRP A 48 -17.46 31.44 10.97
N ALA A 49 -17.30 32.33 9.97
CA ALA A 49 -18.16 32.37 8.78
C ALA A 49 -18.03 31.14 7.85
N LEU A 50 -17.49 30.03 8.36
CA LEU A 50 -17.31 28.76 7.67
C LEU A 50 -18.54 27.88 7.92
N ARG A 51 -19.27 27.55 6.84
CA ARG A 51 -20.43 26.64 6.88
C ARG A 51 -19.97 25.19 6.81
N LEU A 52 -19.62 24.62 7.96
CA LEU A 52 -19.28 23.20 8.11
C LEU A 52 -20.45 22.26 7.73
N SER A 53 -21.69 22.73 7.87
CA SER A 53 -22.92 22.05 7.44
C SER A 53 -22.95 21.61 5.98
N VAL A 54 -22.15 22.23 5.10
CA VAL A 54 -22.07 21.85 3.67
C VAL A 54 -21.25 20.56 3.47
N LEU A 55 -20.35 20.24 4.40
CA LEU A 55 -19.48 19.08 4.30
C LEU A 55 -20.22 17.80 4.72
N LYS A 56 -20.63 17.02 3.71
CA LYS A 56 -21.18 15.67 3.91
C LYS A 56 -20.11 14.67 4.35
N ILE A 57 -20.54 13.59 5.00
CA ILE A 57 -19.69 12.47 5.45
C ILE A 57 -18.71 11.96 4.38
N TYR A 58 -19.11 11.94 3.09
CA TYR A 58 -18.25 11.50 1.99
C TYR A 58 -16.99 12.36 1.82
N HIS A 59 -17.03 13.65 2.16
CA HIS A 59 -15.84 14.52 2.11
C HIS A 59 -14.84 14.15 3.19
N PHE A 60 -15.31 13.88 4.41
CA PHE A 60 -14.45 13.44 5.51
C PHE A 60 -13.85 12.06 5.22
N MET A 61 -14.64 11.14 4.66
CA MET A 61 -14.14 9.85 4.18
C MET A 61 -13.09 10.01 3.08
N ALA A 62 -13.32 10.87 2.09
CA ALA A 62 -12.36 11.12 1.02
C ALA A 62 -11.04 11.68 1.55
N ILE A 63 -11.09 12.64 2.48
CA ILE A 63 -9.90 13.23 3.12
C ILE A 63 -9.16 12.18 3.95
N GLY A 64 -9.89 11.38 4.75
CA GLY A 64 -9.29 10.31 5.53
C GLY A 64 -8.61 9.26 4.67
N VAL A 65 -9.31 8.74 3.66
CA VAL A 65 -8.75 7.77 2.71
C VAL A 65 -7.53 8.34 2.00
N PHE A 66 -7.58 9.59 1.53
CA PHE A 66 -6.46 10.23 0.87
C PHE A 66 -5.26 10.43 1.80
N GLY A 67 -5.49 10.95 3.01
CA GLY A 67 -4.44 11.21 4.00
C GLY A 67 -3.71 9.93 4.42
N PHE A 68 -4.46 8.85 4.70
CA PHE A 68 -3.88 7.56 5.08
C PHE A 68 -3.22 6.82 3.90
N ASN A 69 -3.54 7.18 2.66
CA ASN A 69 -2.91 6.62 1.47
C ASN A 69 -1.81 7.51 0.86
N ILE A 70 -1.53 8.70 1.40
CA ILE A 70 -0.55 9.63 0.80
C ILE A 70 0.85 9.03 0.65
N LYS A 71 1.25 8.17 1.60
CA LYS A 71 2.51 7.41 1.51
C LYS A 71 2.47 6.35 0.41
N SER A 72 1.36 5.63 0.25
CA SER A 72 1.16 4.64 -0.82
C SER A 72 1.10 5.28 -2.22
N LEU A 73 0.55 6.50 -2.31
CA LEU A 73 0.53 7.29 -3.54
C LEU A 73 1.95 7.70 -3.99
N ASN A 74 2.83 8.00 -3.03
CA ASN A 74 4.21 8.39 -3.30
C ASN A 74 5.21 7.22 -3.32
N ALA A 75 4.84 6.08 -2.75
CA ALA A 75 5.60 4.84 -2.84
C ALA A 75 5.48 4.33 -4.28
N LYS A 76 6.41 4.76 -5.14
CA LYS A 76 6.65 4.08 -6.41
C LYS A 76 6.86 2.60 -6.07
N ASN A 77 6.04 1.73 -6.68
CA ASN A 77 6.24 0.28 -6.65
C ASN A 77 7.65 0.01 -7.20
N LYS A 78 8.65 0.06 -6.34
CA LYS A 78 9.98 -0.38 -6.70
C LYS A 78 9.91 -1.89 -6.62
N ILE A 79 9.76 -2.51 -7.79
CA ILE A 79 10.33 -3.84 -7.97
C ILE A 79 11.75 -3.74 -7.41
N PRO A 80 12.18 -4.68 -6.56
CA PRO A 80 13.54 -4.67 -6.05
C PRO A 80 14.52 -4.41 -7.21
N PRO A 81 15.44 -3.43 -7.10
CA PRO A 81 16.25 -2.99 -8.25
C PRO A 81 17.00 -4.14 -8.93
N ASP A 82 17.41 -5.13 -8.13
CA ASP A 82 18.02 -6.40 -8.53
C ASP A 82 17.10 -7.25 -9.42
N VAL A 83 15.81 -7.33 -9.10
CA VAL A 83 14.82 -8.08 -9.90
C VAL A 83 14.53 -7.36 -11.22
N GLU A 84 14.43 -6.03 -11.18
CA GLU A 84 14.20 -5.24 -12.38
C GLU A 84 15.40 -5.29 -13.34
N GLU A 85 16.62 -5.23 -12.81
CA GLU A 85 17.85 -5.41 -13.59
C GLU A 85 17.94 -6.81 -14.22
N ALA A 86 17.61 -7.86 -13.45
CA ALA A 86 17.60 -9.23 -13.97
C ALA A 86 16.59 -9.42 -15.11
N ILE A 87 15.37 -8.88 -14.97
CA ILE A 87 14.36 -8.90 -16.03
C ILE A 87 14.87 -8.16 -17.28
N GLN A 88 15.41 -6.95 -17.11
CA GLN A 88 15.95 -6.17 -18.23
C GLN A 88 17.13 -6.87 -18.92
N MET A 89 17.94 -7.62 -18.17
CA MET A 89 19.05 -8.40 -18.73
C MET A 89 18.54 -9.54 -19.62
N VAL A 90 17.57 -10.32 -19.16
CA VAL A 90 16.95 -11.39 -19.97
C VAL A 90 16.34 -10.82 -21.24
N ASP A 91 15.61 -9.71 -21.11
CA ASP A 91 14.95 -9.02 -22.22
C ASP A 91 15.96 -8.50 -23.27
N LYS A 92 17.12 -8.01 -22.82
CA LYS A 92 18.24 -7.62 -23.70
C LYS A 92 18.85 -8.82 -24.42
N LEU A 93 19.05 -9.94 -23.73
CA LEU A 93 19.63 -11.15 -24.32
C LEU A 93 18.73 -11.75 -25.39
N GLU A 94 17.41 -11.75 -25.16
CA GLU A 94 16.42 -12.22 -26.14
C GLU A 94 16.39 -11.32 -27.38
N LYS A 95 16.33 -9.99 -27.19
CA LYS A 95 16.34 -9.02 -28.30
C LYS A 95 17.63 -9.06 -29.12
N GLN A 96 18.74 -9.43 -28.51
CA GLN A 96 20.02 -9.63 -29.19
C GLN A 96 20.14 -10.99 -29.89
N GLY A 97 19.12 -11.86 -29.78
CA GLY A 97 19.14 -13.22 -30.34
C GLY A 97 20.15 -14.14 -29.66
N LYS A 98 20.66 -13.78 -28.48
CA LYS A 98 21.63 -14.58 -27.71
C LYS A 98 20.97 -15.75 -27.00
N ILE A 99 19.67 -15.62 -26.71
CA ILE A 99 18.85 -16.66 -26.12
C ILE A 99 17.55 -16.79 -26.92
N SER A 100 16.99 -18.00 -26.97
CA SER A 100 15.66 -18.23 -27.54
C SER A 100 14.55 -17.81 -26.58
N MET A 101 13.34 -17.58 -27.09
CA MET A 101 12.15 -17.30 -26.27
C MET A 101 11.88 -18.39 -25.22
N SER A 102 12.16 -19.66 -25.56
CA SER A 102 12.05 -20.77 -24.61
C SER A 102 13.06 -20.67 -23.46
N GLN A 103 14.29 -20.23 -23.74
CA GLN A 103 15.31 -19.98 -22.72
C GLN A 103 14.96 -18.76 -21.87
N ALA A 104 14.50 -17.66 -22.48
CA ALA A 104 14.01 -16.48 -21.76
C ALA A 104 12.90 -16.84 -20.76
N THR A 105 11.97 -17.72 -21.16
CA THR A 105 10.90 -18.23 -20.29
C THR A 105 11.44 -18.98 -19.07
N LEU A 106 12.51 -19.78 -19.24
CA LEU A 106 13.16 -20.47 -18.12
C LEU A 106 13.82 -19.48 -17.16
N TYR A 107 14.51 -18.47 -17.68
CA TYR A 107 15.11 -17.42 -16.84
C TYR A 107 14.05 -16.63 -16.06
N TYR A 108 12.92 -16.28 -16.69
CA TYR A 108 11.83 -15.60 -15.97
C TYR A 108 11.25 -16.46 -14.84
N ARG A 109 11.12 -17.78 -15.05
CA ARG A 109 10.69 -18.70 -13.99
C ARG A 109 11.69 -18.77 -12.84
N GLU A 110 12.98 -18.81 -13.16
CA GLU A 110 14.04 -18.85 -12.15
C GLU A 110 14.07 -17.57 -11.31
N ILE A 111 13.99 -16.40 -11.95
CA ILE A 111 13.89 -15.11 -11.26
C ILE A 111 12.67 -15.11 -10.33
N THR A 112 11.51 -15.55 -10.83
CA THR A 112 10.28 -15.62 -10.03
C THR A 112 10.44 -16.53 -8.81
N ASN A 113 11.04 -17.71 -8.98
CA ASN A 113 11.27 -18.65 -7.89
C ASN A 113 12.18 -18.06 -6.81
N ARG A 114 13.28 -17.40 -7.22
CA ARG A 114 14.21 -16.73 -6.29
C ARG A 114 13.53 -15.60 -5.51
N VAL A 115 12.68 -14.82 -6.17
CA VAL A 115 11.90 -13.77 -5.51
C VAL A 115 10.95 -14.37 -4.47
N ILE A 116 10.24 -15.44 -4.81
CA ILE A 116 9.34 -16.13 -3.88
C ILE A 116 10.11 -16.68 -2.67
N GLU A 117 11.29 -17.26 -2.90
CA GLU A 117 12.15 -17.79 -1.83
C GLU A 117 12.62 -16.69 -0.89
N ASN A 118 13.12 -15.57 -1.44
CA ASN A 118 13.54 -14.41 -0.66
C ASN A 118 12.39 -13.83 0.19
N VAL A 119 11.18 -13.74 -0.37
CA VAL A 119 10.00 -13.28 0.38
C VAL A 119 9.67 -14.23 1.53
N LYS A 120 9.72 -15.55 1.32
CA LYS A 120 9.50 -16.54 2.39
C LYS A 120 10.53 -16.43 3.51
N LEU A 121 11.81 -16.27 3.16
CA LEU A 121 12.88 -16.10 4.13
C LEU A 121 12.69 -14.84 4.97
N ASN A 122 12.30 -13.73 4.35
CA ASN A 122 12.10 -12.46 5.04
C ASN A 122 10.91 -12.51 6.01
N ASN A 123 9.79 -13.11 5.58
CA ASN A 123 8.62 -13.30 6.44
C ASN A 123 8.94 -14.19 7.66
N ASN A 124 9.71 -15.26 7.46
CA ASN A 124 10.11 -16.14 8.56
C ASN A 124 11.03 -15.43 9.56
N ALA A 125 11.92 -14.55 9.07
CA ALA A 125 12.79 -13.75 9.91
C ALA A 125 12.01 -12.71 10.74
N GLU A 126 11.01 -12.04 10.15
CA GLU A 126 10.12 -11.12 10.88
C GLU A 126 9.33 -11.84 11.98
N ILE A 127 8.75 -13.02 11.67
CA ILE A 127 8.02 -13.83 12.66
C ILE A 127 8.95 -14.25 13.81
N GLN A 128 10.18 -14.67 13.52
CA GLN A 128 11.14 -15.03 14.56
C GLN A 128 11.57 -13.83 15.42
N ALA A 129 11.75 -12.66 14.82
CA ALA A 129 12.07 -11.43 15.54
C ALA A 129 10.92 -11.00 16.46
N GLU A 130 9.67 -11.17 16.03
CA GLU A 130 8.49 -10.86 16.82
C GLU A 130 8.31 -11.82 18.00
N LEU A 131 8.47 -13.13 17.78
CA LEU A 131 8.50 -14.15 18.83
C LEU A 131 9.61 -13.89 19.86
N PHE A 132 10.81 -13.52 19.41
CA PHE A 132 11.91 -13.20 20.30
C PHE A 132 11.62 -11.96 21.16
N ARG A 133 10.98 -10.93 20.59
CA ARG A 133 10.52 -9.75 21.34
C ARG A 133 9.46 -10.08 22.38
N GLU A 134 8.52 -10.97 22.06
CA GLU A 134 7.52 -11.42 23.04
C GLU A 134 8.16 -12.18 24.21
N ILE A 135 9.15 -13.03 23.95
CA ILE A 135 9.90 -13.75 25.00
C ILE A 135 10.62 -12.75 25.90
N LEU A 136 11.34 -11.77 25.33
CA LEU A 136 12.03 -10.74 26.10
C LEU A 136 11.06 -9.91 26.95
N LYS A 137 9.91 -9.52 26.39
CA LYS A 137 8.89 -8.77 27.12
C LYS A 137 8.36 -9.56 28.33
N LYS A 138 8.06 -10.85 28.16
CA LYS A 138 7.62 -11.72 29.26
C LYS A 138 8.67 -11.88 30.35
N GLN A 139 9.96 -11.93 30.02
CA GLN A 139 11.03 -12.01 31.03
C GLN A 139 11.20 -10.72 31.83
N VAL A 140 11.03 -9.57 31.18
CA VAL A 140 11.11 -8.26 31.85
C VAL A 140 9.89 -8.01 32.75
N GLU A 141 8.70 -8.49 32.38
CA GLU A 141 7.50 -8.39 33.22
C GLU A 141 7.47 -9.40 34.38
N SER A 142 8.32 -10.44 34.35
CA SER A 142 8.46 -11.43 35.43
C SER A 142 9.54 -11.13 36.46
N THR A 143 10.24 -9.99 36.34
CA THR A 143 11.29 -9.51 37.25
C THR A 143 10.79 -8.28 37.99
#